data_AF-A0A1N6UDR7-F1
#
_entry.id   AF-A0A1N6UDR7-F1
#
_cell.length_a   1.000
_cell.length_b   1.000
_cell.length_c   1.000
_cell.angle_alpha   90.00
_cell.angle_beta   90.00
_cell.angle_gamma   90.00
#
_symmetry.space_group_name_H-M   'P 1'
#
loop_
_entity.id
_entity.type
_entity.pdbx_description
1 polymer ?
#
loop_
_entity_poly.entity_id
_entity_poly.type
_entity_poly.pdbx_seq_one_letter_code
_entity_poly.pdbx_strand_id
1 'polypeptide(L)'
;MDMIELTEQGFVVEAQELAAGFGLEPGRVPELMRDNRITTRCETGKGEDAGRHRLTFFYDGRALRLTVDDAGTILSRARFDIPARGQAAG
;
A
#
# COMPACT_ATOMS: atom_id res chain seq x y z
N MET A 1 0.97 13.71 3.13
CA MET A 1 2.06 13.63 4.12
C MET A 1 2.87 12.40 3.77
N ASP A 2 4.20 12.49 3.73
CA ASP A 2 5.06 11.36 3.32
C ASP A 2 5.43 10.43 4.49
N MET A 3 4.63 10.41 5.55
CA MET A 3 4.88 9.61 6.74
C MET A 3 3.70 8.69 7.00
N ILE A 4 3.99 7.45 7.38
CA ILE A 4 3.02 6.45 7.78
C ILE A 4 3.33 5.98 9.19
N GLU A 5 2.31 5.60 9.94
CA GLU A 5 2.49 5.12 11.30
C GLU A 5 2.73 3.61 11.28
N LEU A 6 3.84 3.19 11.89
CA LEU A 6 4.14 1.78 12.12
C LEU A 6 3.50 1.36 13.44
N THR A 7 2.75 0.27 13.40
CA THR A 7 2.07 -0.31 14.55
C THR A 7 2.52 -1.76 14.72
N GLU A 8 2.30 -2.32 15.91
CA GLU A 8 2.58 -3.74 16.18
C GLU A 8 1.79 -4.68 15.25
N GLN A 9 0.68 -4.20 14.69
CA GLN A 9 -0.23 -4.97 13.83
C GLN A 9 0.02 -4.73 12.33
N GLY A 10 0.92 -3.80 11.97
CA GLY A 10 1.20 -3.44 10.58
C GLY A 10 1.41 -1.94 10.39
N PHE A 11 0.78 -1.37 9.36
CA PHE A 11 1.04 0.00 8.92
C PHE A 11 -0.27 0.77 8.76
N VAL A 12 -0.30 2.00 9.25
CA VAL A 12 -1.42 2.93 9.08
C VAL A 12 -1.02 3.96 8.03
N VAL A 13 -1.72 3.90 6.89
CA VAL A 13 -1.53 4.81 5.77
C VAL A 13 -2.75 5.70 5.67
N GLU A 14 -2.54 7.01 5.51
CA GLU A 14 -3.64 7.94 5.35
C GLU A 14 -4.41 7.67 4.04
N ALA A 15 -5.73 7.75 4.11
CA ALA A 15 -6.60 7.58 2.96
C ALA A 15 -6.27 8.54 1.81
N GLN A 16 -5.77 9.74 2.11
CA GLN A 16 -5.34 10.72 1.11
C GLN A 16 -4.17 10.22 0.24
N GLU A 17 -3.21 9.48 0.80
CA GLU A 17 -2.07 8.96 0.04
C GLU A 17 -2.52 7.87 -0.93
N LEU A 18 -3.43 6.99 -0.49
CA LEU A 18 -4.04 5.96 -1.32
C LEU A 18 -4.91 6.57 -2.42
N ALA A 19 -5.74 7.55 -2.06
CA ALA A 19 -6.60 8.27 -2.97
C ALA A 19 -5.80 8.98 -4.07
N ALA A 20 -4.75 9.71 -3.71
CA ALA A 20 -3.87 10.36 -4.68
C ALA A 20 -3.14 9.34 -5.58
N GLY A 21 -2.77 8.18 -5.02
CA GLY A 21 -2.12 7.11 -5.77
C GLY A 21 -3.02 6.46 -6.83
N PHE A 22 -4.30 6.28 -6.51
CA PHE A 22 -5.29 5.64 -7.39
C PHE A 22 -6.20 6.60 -8.16
N GLY A 23 -6.15 7.90 -7.86
CA GLY A 23 -7.07 8.90 -8.43
C GLY A 23 -8.50 8.76 -7.88
N LEU A 24 -8.63 8.39 -6.61
CA LEU A 24 -9.91 8.21 -5.92
C LEU A 24 -10.21 9.39 -5.00
N GLU A 25 -11.45 9.46 -4.51
CA GLU A 25 -11.76 10.35 -3.38
C GLU A 25 -11.26 9.75 -2.06
N PRO A 26 -10.64 10.53 -1.17
CA PRO A 26 -10.14 10.04 0.12
C PRO A 26 -11.24 9.44 1.00
N GLY A 27 -12.48 9.96 0.90
CA GLY A 27 -13.62 9.41 1.62
C GLY A 27 -14.03 8.00 1.17
N ARG A 28 -13.72 7.62 -0.08
CA ARG A 28 -14.07 6.29 -0.63
C ARG A 28 -13.08 5.20 -0.26
N VAL A 29 -11.82 5.54 -0.01
CA VAL A 29 -10.76 4.58 0.34
C VAL A 29 -11.16 3.64 1.49
N PRO A 30 -11.63 4.11 2.67
CA PRO A 30 -11.99 3.21 3.76
C PRO A 30 -13.18 2.30 3.41
N GLU A 31 -14.15 2.78 2.64
CA GLU A 31 -15.26 1.95 2.15
C GLU A 31 -14.76 0.84 1.22
N LEU A 32 -13.88 1.18 0.27
CA LEU A 32 -13.32 0.23 -0.69
C LEU A 32 -12.39 -0.81 -0.05
N MET A 33 -11.68 -0.44 1.03
CA MET A 33 -10.91 -1.40 1.83
C MET A 33 -11.84 -2.34 2.60
N ARG A 34 -12.92 -1.83 3.21
CA ARG A 34 -13.94 -2.66 3.88
C ARG A 34 -14.64 -3.63 2.92
N ASP A 35 -14.86 -3.19 1.68
CA ASP A 35 -15.46 -3.99 0.62
C ASP A 35 -14.45 -4.95 -0.06
N ASN A 36 -13.21 -5.04 0.42
CA ASN A 36 -12.13 -5.84 -0.17
C ASN A 36 -11.79 -5.48 -1.64
N ARG A 37 -12.19 -4.29 -2.11
CA ARG A 37 -11.86 -3.79 -3.45
C ARG A 37 -10.44 -3.22 -3.51
N ILE A 38 -10.01 -2.56 -2.44
CA ILE A 38 -8.60 -2.23 -2.22
C ILE A 38 -8.00 -3.33 -1.35
N THR A 39 -7.06 -4.09 -1.92
CA THR A 39 -6.30 -5.11 -1.17
C THR A 39 -4.88 -4.62 -0.95
N THR A 40 -4.25 -5.10 0.13
CA THR A 40 -2.89 -4.67 0.51
C THR A 40 -1.99 -5.88 0.69
N ARG A 41 -0.75 -5.76 0.22
CA ARG A 41 0.35 -6.69 0.50
C ARG A 41 1.45 -5.92 1.21
N CYS A 42 1.77 -6.35 2.42
CA CYS A 42 2.87 -5.81 3.20
C CYS A 42 4.03 -6.81 3.20
N GLU A 43 5.22 -6.34 2.84
CA GLU A 43 6.46 -7.09 2.93
C GLU A 43 7.40 -6.32 3.85
N THR A 44 7.79 -6.96 4.94
CA THR A 44 8.77 -6.42 5.89
C THR A 44 10.11 -7.06 5.63
N GLY A 45 11.12 -6.25 5.27
CA GLY A 45 12.50 -6.69 5.17
C GLY A 45 12.99 -7.24 6.51
N LYS A 46 13.67 -8.38 6.47
CA LYS A 46 14.32 -9.00 7.64
C LYS A 46 15.78 -9.28 7.30
N GLY A 47 16.65 -9.27 8.31
CA GLY A 47 18.07 -9.55 8.11
C GLY A 47 18.82 -8.36 7.53
N GLU A 48 19.44 -8.53 6.36
CA GLU A 48 20.27 -7.49 5.72
C GLU A 48 19.44 -6.31 5.15
N ASP A 49 18.14 -6.56 4.89
CA ASP A 49 17.14 -5.55 4.52
C ASP A 49 16.29 -5.07 5.72
N ALA A 50 16.75 -5.31 6.95
CA ALA A 50 16.06 -4.81 8.14
C ALA A 50 15.92 -3.28 8.09
N GLY A 51 14.71 -2.80 8.37
CA GLY A 51 14.37 -1.37 8.36
C GLY A 51 13.75 -0.85 7.07
N ARG A 52 13.47 -1.73 6.08
CA ARG A 52 12.68 -1.35 4.90
C ARG A 52 11.40 -2.16 4.80
N HIS A 53 10.31 -1.45 4.57
CA HIS A 53 8.97 -2.00 4.41
C HIS A 53 8.42 -1.63 3.05
N ARG A 54 7.76 -2.59 2.42
CA ARG A 54 7.15 -2.43 1.11
C ARG A 54 5.67 -2.72 1.21
N LEU A 55 4.87 -1.68 1.02
CA LEU A 55 3.42 -1.77 0.99
C LEU A 55 2.98 -1.69 -0.46
N THR A 56 2.26 -2.70 -0.94
CA THR A 56 1.67 -2.69 -2.27
C THR A 56 0.16 -2.80 -2.16
N PHE A 57 -0.53 -1.75 -2.58
CA PHE A 57 -1.98 -1.70 -2.65
C PHE A 57 -2.44 -2.03 -4.05
N PHE A 58 -3.55 -2.73 -4.19
CA PHE A 58 -4.12 -3.14 -5.48
C PHE A 58 -5.57 -2.68 -5.56
N TYR A 59 -5.91 -2.03 -6.67
CA TYR A 59 -7.25 -1.54 -6.95
C TYR A 59 -7.46 -1.42 -8.45
N ASP A 60 -8.57 -1.98 -8.96
CA ASP A 60 -9.04 -1.80 -10.35
C ASP A 60 -7.95 -2.02 -11.43
N GLY A 61 -7.16 -3.09 -11.33
CA GLY A 61 -6.09 -3.35 -12.28
C GLY A 61 -4.88 -2.42 -12.17
N ARG A 62 -4.77 -1.66 -11.08
CA ARG A 62 -3.63 -0.81 -10.73
C ARG A 62 -2.99 -1.26 -9.43
N ALA A 63 -1.68 -1.07 -9.33
CA ALA A 63 -0.94 -1.24 -8.10
C ALA A 63 -0.22 0.06 -7.70
N LEU A 64 -0.33 0.40 -6.42
CA LEU A 64 0.42 1.46 -5.78
C LEU A 64 1.41 0.84 -4.80
N ARG A 65 2.70 1.06 -5.02
CA ARG A 65 3.77 0.56 -4.16
C ARG A 65 4.41 1.72 -3.41
N LEU A 66 4.42 1.61 -2.08
CA LEU A 66 5.09 2.52 -1.17
C LEU A 66 6.27 1.78 -0.53
N THR A 67 7.45 2.36 -0.63
CA THR A 67 8.64 1.93 0.11
C THR A 67 8.82 2.84 1.29
N VAL A 68 8.93 2.27 2.48
CA VAL A 68 8.94 2.99 3.75
C VAL A 68 10.10 2.50 4.59
N ASP A 69 10.76 3.43 5.28
CA ASP A 69 11.81 3.12 6.25
C ASP A 69 11.23 2.78 7.64
N ASP A 70 12.05 2.29 8.57
CA ASP A 70 11.67 1.97 9.96
C ASP A 70 11.10 3.18 10.71
N ALA A 71 11.56 4.38 10.35
CA ALA A 71 11.03 5.64 10.89
C ALA A 71 9.63 6.03 10.34
N GLY A 72 9.03 5.22 9.47
CA GLY A 72 7.74 5.52 8.83
C GLY A 72 7.81 6.52 7.70
N THR A 73 9.01 6.88 7.25
CA THR A 73 9.18 7.81 6.12
C THR A 73 9.01 7.07 4.79
N ILE A 74 8.12 7.57 3.93
CA ILE A 74 7.95 7.07 2.56
C ILE A 74 9.18 7.47 1.74
N LEU A 75 10.05 6.49 1.46
CA LEU A 75 11.24 6.65 0.63
C LEU A 75 10.90 6.74 -0.86
N SER A 76 9.86 6.03 -1.31
CA SER A 76 9.48 6.00 -2.72
C SER A 76 8.03 5.60 -2.94
N ARG A 77 7.41 6.19 -3.97
CA ARG A 77 6.05 5.89 -4.43
C ARG A 77 6.08 5.50 -5.90
N ALA A 78 5.58 4.32 -6.23
CA ALA A 78 5.52 3.82 -7.60
C ALA A 78 4.10 3.36 -7.94
N ARG A 79 3.65 3.68 -9.15
CA ARG A 79 2.32 3.33 -9.67
C ARG A 79 2.51 2.56 -10.95
N PHE A 80 1.84 1.43 -11.09
CA PHE A 80 1.90 0.65 -12.32
C PHE A 80 0.60 -0.10 -12.54
N ASP A 81 0.22 -0.20 -13.81
CA ASP A 81 -0.86 -1.08 -14.22
C ASP A 81 -0.41 -2.54 -14.03
N ILE A 82 -1.27 -3.32 -13.41
CA ILE A 82 -1.08 -4.75 -13.25
C ILE A 82 -1.98 -5.43 -14.29
N PRO A 83 -1.45 -6.38 -15.08
CA PRO A 83 -2.31 -7.19 -15.91
C PRO A 83 -3.35 -7.81 -14.99
N ALA A 84 -4.64 -7.79 -15.40
CA ALA A 84 -5.73 -8.35 -14.63
C ALA A 84 -5.27 -9.70 -14.09
N ARG A 85 -5.03 -9.75 -12.78
CA ARG A 85 -4.50 -10.95 -12.13
C ARG A 85 -5.61 -11.98 -12.29
N GLY A 86 -5.51 -12.84 -13.29
CA GLY A 86 -6.16 -14.13 -13.27
C GLY A 86 -5.84 -14.71 -11.91
N GLN A 87 -6.91 -14.97 -11.14
CA GLN A 87 -6.89 -15.54 -9.80
C GLN A 87 -5.69 -16.50 -9.70
N ALA A 88 -4.72 -16.16 -8.86
CA ALA A 88 -3.66 -17.10 -8.56
C ALA A 88 -4.34 -18.30 -7.89
N ALA A 89 -4.31 -19.42 -8.60
CA ALA A 89 -4.75 -20.72 -8.12
C ALA A 89 -4.14 -21.02 -6.75
N GLY A 90 -4.96 -21.60 -5.88
CA GLY A 90 -4.61 -22.07 -4.54
C GLY A 90 -5.87 -22.35 -3.76
#